data_AF-A0A382JUY6-F1
#
_entry.id   AF-A0A382JUY6-F1
#
_cell.length_a   1.000
_cell.length_b   1.000
_cell.length_c   1.000
_cell.angle_alpha   90.00
_cell.angle_beta   90.00
_cell.angle_gamma   90.00
#
_symmetry.space_group_name_H-M   'P 1'
#
loop_
_entity.id
_entity.type
_entity.pdbx_description
1 polymer ?
#
loop_
_entity_poly.entity_id
_entity_poly.type
_entity_poly.pdbx_seq_one_letter_code
_entity_poly.pdbx_strand_id
1 'polypeptide(L)'
;MNQQRRQDGVDTGGNTASRRRSGLQTFSSLKSIDFRLLWAGSIFDNLALWLQFITLSWMVWDLTESASLSGAAAGLRGLPTLVIGPWAGVIADRIDRRKLVI
;
A
#
# COMPACT_ATOMS: atom_id res chain seq x y z
N MET A 1 36.99 40.98 47.77
CA MET A 1 37.80 39.74 47.73
C MET A 1 36.90 38.62 47.22
N ASN A 2 37.19 38.16 46.00
CA ASN A 2 36.94 36.79 45.51
C ASN A 2 35.51 36.28 45.36
N GLN A 3 34.84 36.59 44.26
CA GLN A 3 33.92 35.63 43.59
C GLN A 3 34.08 35.54 42.05
N GLN A 4 35.05 36.25 41.45
CA GLN A 4 35.18 36.37 39.98
C GLN A 4 36.11 35.35 39.28
N ARG A 5 36.58 34.26 39.92
CA ARG A 5 37.73 33.50 39.38
C ARG A 5 37.63 31.96 39.46
N ARG A 6 36.48 31.35 39.17
CA ARG A 6 36.36 29.89 39.27
C ARG A 6 35.50 29.13 38.26
N GLN A 7 35.23 29.66 37.06
CA GLN A 7 34.65 28.81 36.00
C GLN A 7 35.22 29.16 34.61
N ASP A 8 36.54 29.22 34.52
CA ASP A 8 37.26 28.98 33.27
C ASP A 8 37.73 27.52 33.29
N GLY A 9 37.27 26.72 32.32
CA GLY A 9 37.84 25.40 32.04
C GLY A 9 36.92 24.20 32.29
N VAL A 10 35.91 24.02 31.43
CA VAL A 10 35.50 22.69 30.95
C VAL A 10 35.14 22.80 29.47
N ASP A 11 36.16 22.90 28.64
CA ASP A 11 36.04 22.37 27.28
C ASP A 11 36.11 20.84 27.37
N THR A 12 35.45 20.16 26.43
CA THR A 12 35.61 18.73 26.08
C THR A 12 34.47 17.83 26.56
N GLY A 13 33.59 17.49 25.61
CA GLY A 13 32.63 16.41 25.82
C GLY A 13 31.60 16.28 24.72
N GLY A 14 32.06 16.23 23.47
CA GLY A 14 31.33 15.69 22.32
C GLY A 14 29.86 16.08 22.26
N ASN A 15 29.57 17.14 21.50
CA ASN A 15 28.32 17.25 20.80
C ASN A 15 28.13 15.93 20.04
N THR A 16 27.45 14.98 20.68
CA THR A 16 26.95 13.74 20.09
C THR A 16 25.82 14.23 19.20
N ALA A 17 26.22 14.91 18.13
CA ALA A 17 25.45 15.02 16.92
C ALA A 17 25.08 13.58 16.61
N SER A 18 23.90 13.20 17.08
CA SER A 18 23.24 11.97 16.72
C SER A 18 23.14 12.09 15.21
N ARG A 19 24.13 11.50 14.54
CA ARG A 19 24.19 11.40 13.11
C ARG A 19 23.04 10.47 12.79
N ARG A 20 21.83 11.03 12.74
CA ARG A 20 20.66 10.39 12.14
C ARG A 20 21.13 10.12 10.73
N ARG A 21 21.70 8.93 10.52
CA ARG A 21 21.88 8.37 9.19
C ARG A 21 20.45 8.19 8.71
N SER A 22 19.89 9.23 8.11
CA SER A 22 18.73 9.14 7.23
C SER A 22 19.18 8.43 5.95
N GLY A 23 19.64 7.18 6.12
CA GLY A 23 19.66 6.23 5.02
C GLY A 23 18.21 5.90 4.73
N LEU A 24 17.82 5.95 3.46
CA LEU A 24 16.48 5.69 2.98
C LEU A 24 15.95 4.37 3.58
N GLN A 25 15.06 4.47 4.58
CA GLN A 25 14.47 3.31 5.25
C GLN A 25 13.26 2.75 4.48
N THR A 26 13.24 2.89 3.16
CA THR A 26 12.09 2.56 2.29
C THR A 26 11.62 1.11 2.44
N PHE A 27 12.54 0.18 2.72
CA PHE A 27 12.23 -1.25 2.86
C PHE A 27 12.24 -1.75 4.31
N SER A 28 12.24 -0.84 5.30
CA SER A 28 12.25 -1.22 6.71
C SER A 28 10.98 -2.02 7.10
N SER A 29 9.85 -1.74 6.46
CA SER A 29 8.58 -2.44 6.67
C SER A 29 8.61 -3.92 6.28
N LEU A 30 9.39 -4.30 5.26
CA LEU A 30 9.53 -5.69 4.79
C LEU A 30 10.30 -6.61 5.76
N LYS A 31 10.85 -6.06 6.85
CA LYS A 31 11.49 -6.84 7.90
C LYS A 31 10.49 -7.55 8.82
N SER A 32 9.25 -7.06 8.90
CA SER A 32 8.19 -7.74 9.64
C SER A 32 7.66 -8.94 8.86
N ILE A 33 7.58 -10.10 9.51
CA ILE A 33 7.08 -11.35 8.91
C ILE A 33 5.63 -11.21 8.45
N ASP A 34 4.79 -10.60 9.30
CA ASP A 34 3.36 -10.40 9.04
C ASP A 34 3.16 -9.46 7.84
N PHE A 35 3.93 -8.37 7.78
CA PHE A 35 3.87 -7.44 6.66
C PHE A 35 4.35 -8.09 5.36
N ARG A 36 5.38 -8.94 5.42
CA ARG A 36 5.91 -9.61 4.22
C ARG A 36 4.92 -10.60 3.63
N LEU A 37 4.17 -11.33 4.46
CA LEU A 37 3.10 -12.21 4.04
C LEU A 37 1.95 -11.43 3.39
N LEU A 38 1.51 -10.33 4.03
CA LEU A 38 0.48 -9.46 3.47
C LEU A 38 0.91 -8.83 2.14
N TRP A 39 2.16 -8.35 2.06
CA TRP A 39 2.70 -7.73 0.87
C TRP A 39 2.82 -8.72 -0.29
N ALA A 40 3.37 -9.91 -0.05
CA ALA A 40 3.45 -10.96 -1.05
C ALA A 40 2.06 -11.40 -1.50
N GLY A 41 1.15 -11.64 -0.55
CA GLY A 41 -0.24 -11.99 -0.83
C GLY A 41 -0.95 -10.94 -1.69
N SER A 42 -0.75 -9.65 -1.38
CA SER A 42 -1.33 -8.54 -2.15
C SER A 42 -0.81 -8.50 -3.59
N ILE A 43 0.47 -8.83 -3.81
CA ILE A 43 1.04 -8.89 -5.16
C ILE A 43 0.42 -10.05 -5.95
N PHE A 44 0.37 -11.23 -5.36
CA PHE A 44 -0.21 -12.41 -6.03
C PHE A 44 -1.70 -12.23 -6.30
N ASP A 45 -2.44 -11.64 -5.36
CA ASP A 45 -3.86 -11.33 -5.53
C ASP A 45 -4.09 -10.35 -6.68
N ASN A 46 -3.31 -9.27 -6.73
CA ASN A 46 -3.40 -8.31 -7.83
C ASN A 46 -3.06 -8.97 -9.18
N LEU A 47 -2.01 -9.80 -9.21
CA LEU A 47 -1.62 -10.52 -10.42
C LEU A 47 -2.70 -11.51 -10.88
N ALA A 48 -3.32 -12.23 -9.95
CA ALA A 48 -4.39 -13.18 -10.26
C ALA A 48 -5.59 -12.47 -10.91
N LEU A 49 -5.96 -11.28 -10.43
CA LEU A 49 -7.01 -10.47 -11.03
C LEU A 49 -6.67 -10.04 -12.47
N TRP A 50 -5.42 -9.65 -12.74
CA TRP A 50 -4.99 -9.31 -14.10
C TRP A 50 -5.00 -10.51 -15.05
N LEU A 51 -4.53 -11.65 -14.57
CA LEU A 51 -4.58 -12.90 -15.33
C LEU A 51 -6.03 -13.29 -15.63
N GLN A 52 -6.91 -13.23 -14.63
CA GLN A 52 -8.34 -13.48 -14.83
C GLN A 52 -8.97 -12.51 -15.83
N PHE A 53 -8.51 -11.26 -15.88
CA PHE A 53 -8.99 -10.29 -16.86
C PHE A 53 -8.64 -10.73 -18.29
N ILE A 54 -7.38 -11.09 -18.53
CA ILE A 54 -6.88 -11.57 -19.82
C ILE A 54 -7.59 -12.88 -20.21
N THR A 55 -7.66 -13.84 -19.28
CA THR A 55 -8.31 -15.14 -19.51
C THR A 55 -9.77 -14.96 -19.91
N LEU A 56 -10.53 -14.10 -19.21
CA LEU A 56 -11.93 -13.89 -19.58
C LEU A 56 -12.05 -13.20 -20.94
N SER A 57 -11.22 -12.20 -21.23
CA SER A 57 -11.23 -11.53 -22.53
C SER A 57 -10.93 -12.50 -23.68
N TRP A 58 -9.97 -13.42 -23.46
CA TRP A 58 -9.63 -14.46 -24.42
C TRP A 58 -10.73 -15.50 -24.57
N MET A 59 -11.34 -15.95 -23.46
CA MET A 59 -12.46 -16.89 -23.46
C MET A 59 -13.67 -16.37 -24.23
N VAL A 60 -14.02 -15.09 -24.06
CA VAL A 60 -15.14 -14.49 -24.81
C VAL A 60 -14.81 -14.42 -26.31
N TRP A 61 -13.55 -14.12 -26.66
CA TRP A 61 -13.13 -14.13 -28.06
C TRP A 61 -13.21 -15.53 -28.66
N ASP A 62 -12.74 -16.55 -27.95
CA ASP A 62 -12.79 -17.97 -28.36
C ASP A 62 -14.23 -18.46 -28.58
N LEU A 63 -15.16 -18.07 -27.70
CA LEU A 63 -16.57 -18.47 -27.80
C LEU A 63 -17.36 -17.71 -28.87
N THR A 64 -16.94 -16.50 -29.23
CA THR A 64 -17.79 -15.59 -30.02
C THR A 64 -17.22 -15.29 -31.40
N GLU A 65 -15.94 -15.58 -31.65
CA GLU A 65 -15.14 -15.18 -32.83
C GLU A 65 -15.24 -13.67 -33.19
N SER A 66 -15.81 -12.86 -32.30
CA SER A 66 -16.21 -11.48 -32.56
C SER A 66 -15.64 -10.54 -31.51
N ALA A 67 -14.73 -9.67 -31.95
CA ALA A 67 -14.02 -8.73 -31.09
C ALA A 67 -14.92 -7.67 -30.43
N SER A 68 -16.08 -7.36 -31.03
CA SER A 68 -17.03 -6.37 -30.50
C SER A 68 -17.72 -6.83 -29.21
N LEU A 69 -18.03 -8.12 -29.11
CA LEU A 69 -18.68 -8.72 -27.94
C LEU A 69 -17.70 -8.87 -26.77
N SER A 70 -16.43 -9.18 -27.03
CA SER A 70 -15.37 -9.14 -26.00
C SER A 70 -15.20 -7.74 -25.41
N GLY A 71 -15.23 -6.69 -26.25
CA GLY A 71 -15.18 -5.31 -25.80
C GLY A 71 -16.38 -4.90 -24.94
N ALA A 72 -17.59 -5.31 -25.34
CA ALA A 72 -18.81 -5.07 -24.57
C ALA A 72 -18.78 -5.80 -23.21
N ALA A 73 -18.37 -7.07 -23.18
CA ALA A 73 -18.25 -7.85 -21.94
C ALA A 73 -17.21 -7.25 -20.97
N ALA A 74 -16.07 -6.78 -21.49
CA ALA A 74 -15.07 -6.07 -20.70
C ALA A 74 -15.62 -4.76 -20.13
N GLY A 75 -16.37 -3.99 -20.92
CA GLY A 75 -17.03 -2.77 -20.46
C GLY A 75 -18.11 -3.01 -19.40
N LEU A 76 -18.89 -4.08 -19.54
CA LEU A 76 -19.97 -4.43 -18.61
C LEU A 76 -19.44 -4.79 -17.22
N ARG A 77 -18.21 -5.30 -17.13
CA ARG A 77 -17.52 -5.63 -15.86
C ARG A 77 -17.38 -4.43 -14.93
N GLY A 78 -17.35 -3.21 -15.47
CA GLY A 78 -17.29 -1.97 -14.68
C GLY A 78 -18.64 -1.50 -14.15
N LEU A 79 -19.77 -1.99 -14.68
CA LEU A 79 -21.10 -1.55 -14.28
C LEU A 79 -21.40 -1.81 -12.79
N PRO A 80 -21.13 -3.01 -12.23
CA PRO A 80 -21.34 -3.22 -10.81
C PRO A 80 -20.54 -2.25 -9.96
N THR A 81 -19.30 -1.92 -10.36
CA THR A 81 -18.47 -0.95 -9.63
C THR A 81 -19.03 0.48 -9.73
N LEU A 82 -19.51 0.88 -10.90
CA LEU A 82 -20.13 2.21 -11.09
C LEU A 82 -21.42 2.36 -10.29
N VAL A 83 -22.23 1.31 -10.26
CA VAL A 83 -23.48 1.27 -9.53
C VAL A 83 -23.17 1.15 -8.04
N ILE A 84 -22.52 0.07 -7.59
CA ILE A 84 -22.33 -0.27 -6.17
C ILE A 84 -21.28 0.63 -5.49
N GLY A 85 -20.32 1.19 -6.24
CA GLY A 85 -19.18 1.96 -5.71
C GLY A 85 -19.55 3.11 -4.77
N PRO A 86 -20.49 4.01 -5.12
CA PRO A 86 -20.96 5.07 -4.24
C PRO A 86 -21.52 4.54 -2.91
N TRP A 87 -22.36 3.49 -2.94
CA TRP A 87 -22.88 2.88 -1.72
C TRP A 87 -21.79 2.20 -0.90
N ALA A 88 -20.86 1.51 -1.56
CA ALA A 88 -19.70 0.89 -0.92
C ALA A 88 -18.80 1.95 -0.23
N GLY A 89 -18.62 3.13 -0.83
CA GLY A 89 -17.89 4.25 -0.22
C GLY A 89 -18.58 4.78 1.02
N VAL A 90 -19.90 5.00 0.96
CA VAL A 90 -20.69 5.43 2.13
C VAL A 90 -20.62 4.42 3.27
N ILE A 91 -20.60 3.12 2.95
CA ILE A 91 -20.45 2.05 3.95
C ILE A 91 -19.02 2.05 4.51
N ALA A 92 -18.00 2.20 3.67
CA ALA A 92 -16.59 2.22 4.08
C ALA A 92 -16.27 3.35 5.07
N ASP A 93 -16.93 4.49 4.94
CA ASP A 93 -16.76 5.63 5.86
C ASP A 93 -17.43 5.41 7.22
N ARG A 94 -18.39 4.47 7.33
CA ARG A 94 -19.15 4.21 8.55
C ARG A 94 -18.69 3.00 9.34
N ILE A 95 -17.90 2.10 8.74
CA ILE A 95 -17.42 0.90 9.42
C ILE A 95 -16.04 1.13 10.01
N ASP A 96 -15.92 0.98 11.33
CA ASP A 96 -14.65 1.01 12.05
C ASP A 96 -13.65 -0.02 11.48
N ARG A 97 -12.50 0.46 10.97
CA ARG A 97 -11.46 -0.37 10.32
C ARG A 97 -10.98 -1.55 11.18
N ARG A 98 -11.14 -1.49 12.51
CA ARG A 98 -10.81 -2.59 13.44
C ARG A 98 -11.78 -3.78 13.40
N LYS A 99 -12.99 -3.63 12.86
CA LYS A 99 -13.98 -4.73 12.73
C LYS A 99 -14.01 -5.41 11.36
N LEU A 100 -13.31 -4.85 10.37
CA LEU A 100 -13.27 -5.37 8.99
C LEU A 100 -12.09 -6.30 8.72
N VAL A 101 -11.09 -6.34 9.59
CA VAL A 101 -9.99 -7.29 9.51
C VAL A 101 -10.44 -8.57 10.23
N ILE A 102 -10.95 -9.53 9.47
CA ILE A 102 -11.10 -10.93 9.87
C ILE A 102 -9.89 -11.69 9.33
#